data_AF-A0A3D6DHX6-F1
#
_entry.id   AF-A0A3D6DHX6-F1
#
_cell.length_a   1.000
_cell.length_b   1.000
_cell.length_c   1.000
_cell.angle_alpha   90.00
_cell.angle_beta   90.00
_cell.angle_gamma   90.00
#
_symmetry.space_group_name_H-M   'P 1'
#
loop_
_entity.id
_entity.type
_entity.pdbx_description
1 polymer ?
#
loop_
_entity_poly.entity_id
_entity_poly.type
_entity_poly.pdbx_seq_one_letter_code
_entity_poly.pdbx_strand_id
1 'polypeptide(L)'
;MPEVSILGPIRTRMLKHDTDVTEMLTMRPAIPGFLLGHGAAGAGLVLMGYLLAYLIRFEALLGHWSTPYVLTVVVSVMVMVLLTVRKEEGMLSFGRAFGLSLLAGFLVRLGYNAFMLLLFHVIRPDLADAYVGLVVQQAEEAMAAFNMIEWPDIAEMVEESTRYSLTLTGQLGDACASLIWLAFVAAIVSLILRRKPRDGGGFRG
;
A
#
# COMPACT_ATOMS: atom_id res chain seq x y z
N MET A 1 -27.01 61.74 15.20
CA MET A 1 -27.19 60.57 14.32
C MET A 1 -26.13 59.56 14.71
N PRO A 2 -26.46 58.34 15.17
CA PRO A 2 -25.44 57.34 15.47
C PRO A 2 -25.09 56.55 14.20
N GLU A 3 -23.80 56.44 13.89
CA GLU A 3 -23.28 55.58 12.83
C GLU A 3 -23.54 54.11 13.15
N VAL A 4 -24.38 53.47 12.34
CA VAL A 4 -24.57 52.02 12.36
C VAL A 4 -23.33 51.40 11.69
N SER A 5 -22.43 50.86 12.50
CA SER A 5 -21.25 50.12 12.02
C SER A 5 -21.66 48.81 11.34
N ILE A 6 -21.75 48.85 10.00
CA ILE A 6 -22.12 47.73 9.13
C ILE A 6 -21.02 46.64 9.10
N LEU A 7 -19.83 46.92 9.63
CA LEU A 7 -18.66 46.04 9.62
C LEU A 7 -18.62 45.04 10.79
N GLY A 8 -19.36 45.29 11.87
CA GLY A 8 -19.47 44.38 13.01
C GLY A 8 -19.93 42.96 12.64
N PRO A 9 -21.11 42.79 12.02
CA PRO A 9 -21.69 41.46 11.77
C PRO A 9 -20.89 40.63 10.75
N ILE A 10 -20.29 41.28 9.74
CA ILE A 10 -19.51 40.61 8.70
C ILE A 10 -18.20 40.04 9.29
N ARG A 11 -17.52 40.81 10.14
CA ARG A 11 -16.28 40.37 10.79
C ARG A 11 -16.50 39.20 11.74
N THR A 12 -17.57 39.23 12.55
CA THR A 12 -17.95 38.09 13.40
C THR A 12 -18.35 36.85 12.61
N ARG A 13 -18.97 37.01 11.43
CA ARG A 13 -19.37 35.87 10.58
C ARG A 13 -18.15 35.22 9.90
N MET A 14 -17.17 36.00 9.44
CA MET A 14 -15.89 35.48 8.92
C MET A 14 -15.08 34.77 10.01
N LEU A 15 -14.93 35.40 11.18
CA LEU A 15 -14.19 34.79 12.29
C LEU A 15 -14.81 33.46 12.72
N LYS A 16 -16.15 33.40 12.79
CA LYS A 16 -16.88 32.17 13.14
C LYS A 16 -16.75 31.08 12.06
N HIS A 17 -16.79 31.46 10.78
CA HIS A 17 -16.55 30.54 9.67
C HIS A 17 -15.13 29.96 9.70
N ASP A 18 -14.11 30.80 9.96
CA ASP A 18 -12.73 30.34 10.06
C ASP A 18 -12.48 29.49 11.31
N THR A 19 -13.14 29.78 12.43
CA THR A 19 -13.08 28.91 13.62
C THR A 19 -13.78 27.58 13.39
N ASP A 20 -14.96 27.56 12.75
CA ASP A 20 -15.68 26.32 12.40
C ASP A 20 -14.87 25.43 11.44
N VAL A 21 -14.23 26.02 10.42
CA VAL A 21 -13.38 25.26 9.48
C VAL A 21 -12.14 24.73 10.18
N THR A 22 -11.54 25.50 11.09
CA THR A 22 -10.35 25.08 11.85
C THR A 22 -10.70 24.00 12.88
N GLU A 23 -11.84 24.10 13.58
CA GLU A 23 -12.33 23.07 14.50
C GLU A 23 -12.77 21.79 13.77
N MET A 24 -13.39 21.90 12.59
CA MET A 24 -13.73 20.73 11.78
C MET A 24 -12.50 20.01 11.22
N LEU A 25 -11.40 20.72 10.98
CA LEU A 25 -10.12 20.13 10.57
C LEU A 25 -9.36 19.49 11.75
N THR A 26 -9.56 19.97 12.98
CA THR A 26 -8.88 19.42 14.18
C THR A 26 -9.60 18.22 14.81
N MET A 27 -10.87 17.97 14.49
CA MET A 27 -11.63 16.84 15.05
C MET A 27 -11.47 15.50 14.31
N ARG A 28 -10.78 15.45 13.16
CA ARG A 28 -10.62 14.19 12.40
C ARG A 28 -9.26 13.54 12.64
N PRO A 29 -9.18 12.27 13.07
CA PRO A 29 -7.90 11.60 13.21
C PRO A 29 -7.22 11.50 11.84
N ALA A 30 -5.93 11.86 11.82
CA ALA A 30 -5.12 11.81 10.60
C ALA A 30 -5.10 10.40 10.00
N ILE A 31 -4.96 9.39 10.86
CA ILE A 31 -5.05 7.97 10.55
C ILE A 31 -6.24 7.37 11.30
N PRO A 32 -7.26 6.84 10.61
CA PRO A 32 -8.39 6.22 11.28
C PRO A 32 -7.99 4.88 11.90
N GLY A 33 -8.54 4.55 13.09
CA GLY A 33 -8.18 3.34 13.83
C GLY A 33 -8.43 2.02 13.08
N PHE A 34 -9.45 1.98 12.21
CA PHE A 34 -9.75 0.79 11.40
C PHE A 34 -8.69 0.50 10.33
N LEU A 35 -7.85 1.47 9.95
CA LEU A 35 -6.82 1.27 8.92
C LEU A 35 -5.83 0.20 9.35
N LEU A 36 -5.41 0.24 10.62
CA LEU A 36 -4.50 -0.75 11.19
C LEU A 36 -5.13 -2.14 11.19
N GLY A 37 -6.42 -2.25 11.51
CA GLY A 37 -7.15 -3.52 11.46
C GLY A 37 -7.19 -4.13 10.06
N HIS A 38 -7.53 -3.33 9.04
CA HIS A 38 -7.56 -3.79 7.65
C HIS A 38 -6.17 -4.12 7.12
N GLY A 39 -5.17 -3.29 7.43
CA GLY A 39 -3.77 -3.52 7.08
C GLY A 39 -3.22 -4.80 7.69
N ALA A 40 -3.44 -5.01 8.99
CA ALA A 40 -3.02 -6.22 9.70
C ALA A 40 -3.74 -7.48 9.19
N ALA A 41 -5.04 -7.39 8.90
CA ALA A 41 -5.79 -8.49 8.30
C ALA A 41 -5.22 -8.86 6.92
N GLY A 42 -4.91 -7.86 6.09
CA GLY A 42 -4.27 -8.08 4.79
C GLY A 42 -2.86 -8.66 4.89
N ALA A 43 -2.03 -8.15 5.81
CA ALA A 43 -0.71 -8.70 6.10
C ALA A 43 -0.79 -10.17 6.56
N GLY A 44 -1.75 -10.48 7.44
CA GLY A 44 -2.04 -11.85 7.89
C GLY A 44 -2.50 -12.75 6.75
N LEU A 45 -3.33 -12.25 5.84
CA LEU A 45 -3.77 -12.99 4.66
C LEU A 45 -2.59 -13.30 3.74
N VAL A 46 -1.73 -12.32 3.45
CA VAL A 46 -0.51 -12.53 2.65
C VAL A 46 0.38 -13.58 3.32
N LEU A 47 0.69 -13.42 4.61
CA LEU A 47 1.49 -14.37 5.37
C LEU A 47 0.91 -15.78 5.32
N MET A 48 -0.41 -15.92 5.55
CA MET A 48 -1.08 -17.22 5.50
C MET A 48 -1.00 -17.85 4.10
N GLY A 49 -1.20 -17.07 3.04
CA GLY A 49 -1.10 -17.56 1.66
C GLY A 49 0.29 -18.13 1.35
N TYR A 50 1.34 -17.43 1.75
CA TYR A 50 2.72 -17.91 1.57
C TYR A 50 3.06 -19.09 2.47
N LEU A 51 2.55 -19.12 3.69
CA LEU A 51 2.70 -20.28 4.58
C LEU A 51 2.05 -21.53 3.96
N LEU A 52 0.83 -21.41 3.43
CA LEU A 52 0.15 -22.52 2.75
C LEU A 52 0.91 -22.97 1.51
N ALA A 53 1.42 -22.03 0.71
CA ALA A 53 2.24 -22.37 -0.45
C ALA A 53 3.48 -23.17 -0.04
N TYR A 54 4.21 -22.72 0.98
CA TYR A 54 5.35 -23.43 1.55
C TYR A 54 4.99 -24.85 1.99
N LEU A 55 3.86 -25.03 2.67
CA LEU A 55 3.39 -26.35 3.13
C LEU A 55 3.02 -27.30 1.98
N ILE A 56 2.56 -26.76 0.85
CA ILE A 56 2.28 -27.57 -0.34
C ILE A 56 3.62 -28.02 -0.95
N ARG A 57 4.44 -27.05 -1.36
CA ARG A 57 5.73 -27.25 -2.02
C ARG A 57 6.59 -26.01 -1.90
N PHE A 58 7.90 -26.18 -1.74
CA PHE A 58 8.82 -25.04 -1.59
C PHE A 58 8.84 -24.12 -2.82
N GLU A 59 8.79 -24.69 -4.03
CA GLU A 59 8.79 -23.95 -5.29
C GLU A 59 7.50 -23.14 -5.48
N ALA A 60 6.42 -23.48 -4.76
CA ALA A 60 5.19 -22.72 -4.82
C ALA A 60 5.37 -21.29 -4.25
N LEU A 61 6.40 -21.02 -3.45
CA LEU A 61 6.71 -19.66 -2.97
C LEU A 61 6.88 -18.64 -4.11
N LEU A 62 7.41 -19.09 -5.25
CA LEU A 62 7.65 -18.26 -6.43
C LEU A 62 6.69 -18.59 -7.59
N GLY A 63 5.66 -19.40 -7.34
CA GLY A 63 4.72 -19.79 -8.39
C GLY A 63 4.00 -18.59 -9.02
N HIS A 64 3.49 -18.76 -10.24
CA HIS A 64 2.79 -17.70 -11.00
C HIS A 64 1.53 -17.16 -10.31
N TRP A 65 1.05 -17.81 -9.25
CA TRP A 65 -0.06 -17.37 -8.42
C TRP A 65 0.34 -16.24 -7.45
N SER A 66 1.62 -16.15 -7.08
CA SER A 66 2.10 -15.30 -5.98
C SER A 66 1.87 -13.81 -6.25
N THR A 67 2.32 -13.32 -7.40
CA THR A 67 2.17 -11.91 -7.83
C THR A 67 0.70 -11.46 -7.92
N PRO A 68 -0.21 -12.14 -8.67
CA PRO A 68 -1.60 -11.73 -8.74
C PRO A 68 -2.32 -11.87 -7.39
N TYR A 69 -1.94 -12.84 -6.56
CA TYR A 69 -2.48 -13.00 -5.21
C TYR A 69 -2.16 -11.78 -4.34
N VAL A 70 -0.88 -11.41 -4.21
CA VAL A 70 -0.45 -10.27 -3.39
C VAL A 70 -1.10 -8.99 -3.88
N LEU A 71 -1.11 -8.76 -5.19
CA LEU A 71 -1.75 -7.58 -5.79
C LEU A 71 -3.24 -7.51 -5.45
N THR A 72 -3.96 -8.64 -5.53
CA THR A 72 -5.38 -8.70 -5.20
C THR A 72 -5.63 -8.35 -3.74
N VAL A 73 -4.84 -8.90 -2.81
CA VAL A 73 -4.98 -8.60 -1.37
C VAL A 73 -4.69 -7.13 -1.09
N VAL A 74 -3.59 -6.60 -1.63
CA VAL A 74 -3.19 -5.19 -1.47
C VAL A 74 -4.29 -4.26 -1.95
N VAL A 75 -4.78 -4.45 -3.19
CA VAL A 75 -5.84 -3.61 -3.77
C VAL A 75 -7.14 -3.75 -2.96
N SER A 76 -7.51 -4.96 -2.55
CA SER A 76 -8.71 -5.19 -1.74
C SER A 76 -8.67 -4.41 -0.43
N VAL A 77 -7.53 -4.41 0.26
CA VAL A 77 -7.34 -3.69 1.52
C VAL A 77 -7.38 -2.18 1.31
N MET A 78 -6.69 -1.67 0.27
CA MET A 78 -6.77 -0.25 -0.10
C MET A 78 -8.22 0.18 -0.33
N VAL A 79 -8.97 -0.59 -1.13
CA VAL A 79 -10.38 -0.32 -1.44
C VAL A 79 -11.22 -0.33 -0.16
N MET A 80 -11.09 -1.35 0.70
CA MET A 80 -11.86 -1.46 1.94
C MET A 80 -11.60 -0.30 2.91
N VAL A 81 -10.34 0.12 3.06
CA VAL A 81 -9.98 1.30 3.86
C VAL A 81 -10.68 2.54 3.30
N LEU A 82 -10.56 2.79 1.99
CA LEU A 82 -11.17 3.97 1.38
C LEU A 82 -12.71 3.94 1.43
N LEU A 83 -13.34 2.78 1.28
CA LEU A 83 -14.80 2.64 1.41
C LEU A 83 -15.26 2.93 2.85
N THR A 84 -14.50 2.48 3.85
CA THR A 84 -14.80 2.76 5.26
C THR A 84 -14.65 4.25 5.56
N VAL A 85 -13.55 4.88 5.14
CA VAL A 85 -13.34 6.33 5.25
C VAL A 85 -14.49 7.09 4.58
N ARG A 86 -14.92 6.68 3.39
CA ARG A 86 -16.01 7.34 2.66
C ARG A 86 -17.35 7.25 3.38
N LYS A 87 -17.61 6.15 4.09
CA LYS A 87 -18.84 5.99 4.88
C LYS A 87 -18.85 6.92 6.08
N GLU A 88 -17.70 7.09 6.75
CA GLU A 88 -17.58 7.92 7.95
C GLU A 88 -17.47 9.41 7.63
N GLU A 89 -16.68 9.78 6.62
CA GLU A 89 -16.33 11.18 6.35
C GLU A 89 -17.17 11.83 5.26
N GLY A 90 -17.90 11.04 4.47
CA GLY A 90 -18.77 11.48 3.38
C GLY A 90 -18.02 11.98 2.15
N MET A 91 -17.08 12.91 2.31
CA MET A 91 -16.20 13.44 1.26
C MET A 91 -14.78 12.89 1.41
N LEU A 92 -14.11 12.64 0.27
CA LEU A 92 -12.76 12.09 0.27
C LEU A 92 -11.91 12.78 -0.80
N SER A 93 -11.01 13.65 -0.36
CA SER A 93 -10.04 14.32 -1.23
C SER A 93 -8.99 13.32 -1.74
N PHE A 94 -8.38 13.64 -2.89
CA PHE A 94 -7.37 12.76 -3.49
C PHE A 94 -6.17 12.54 -2.56
N GLY A 95 -5.64 13.59 -1.92
CA GLY A 95 -4.49 13.47 -1.01
C GLY A 95 -4.77 12.56 0.19
N ARG A 96 -5.98 12.66 0.77
CA ARG A 96 -6.40 11.78 1.86
C ARG A 96 -6.59 10.33 1.38
N ALA A 97 -7.21 10.13 0.23
CA ALA A 97 -7.34 8.80 -0.38
C ALA A 97 -5.97 8.17 -0.67
N PHE A 98 -5.06 8.95 -1.24
CA PHE A 98 -3.72 8.50 -1.60
C PHE A 98 -2.91 8.10 -0.38
N GLY A 99 -2.82 8.97 0.63
CA GLY A 99 -2.06 8.66 1.84
C GLY A 99 -2.59 7.43 2.58
N LEU A 100 -3.93 7.30 2.70
CA LEU A 100 -4.53 6.17 3.40
C LEU A 100 -4.41 4.86 2.61
N SER A 101 -4.56 4.88 1.29
CA SER A 101 -4.37 3.69 0.45
C SER A 101 -2.90 3.27 0.41
N LEU A 102 -1.97 4.22 0.26
CA LEU A 102 -0.53 3.94 0.28
C LEU A 102 -0.13 3.30 1.62
N LEU A 103 -0.55 3.89 2.74
CA LEU A 103 -0.26 3.34 4.07
C LEU A 103 -0.86 1.94 4.25
N ALA A 104 -2.11 1.74 3.84
CA ALA A 104 -2.77 0.46 3.94
C ALA A 104 -2.06 -0.63 3.12
N GLY A 105 -1.68 -0.31 1.88
CA GLY A 105 -0.90 -1.21 1.04
C GLY A 105 0.48 -1.51 1.61
N PHE A 106 1.12 -0.53 2.22
CA PHE A 106 2.44 -0.69 2.84
C PHE A 106 2.36 -1.66 4.02
N LEU A 107 1.33 -1.53 4.87
CA LEU A 107 1.10 -2.47 5.97
C LEU A 107 0.90 -3.92 5.49
N VAL A 108 0.18 -4.10 4.38
CA VAL A 108 0.01 -5.43 3.77
C VAL A 108 1.35 -5.99 3.30
N ARG A 109 2.19 -5.16 2.66
CA ARG A 109 3.52 -5.54 2.19
C ARG A 109 4.39 -6.04 3.34
N LEU A 110 4.36 -5.38 4.49
CA LEU A 110 5.09 -5.84 5.67
C LEU A 110 4.74 -7.26 6.10
N GLY A 111 3.53 -7.78 5.79
CA GLY A 111 3.17 -9.17 6.02
C GLY A 111 4.02 -10.17 5.22
N TYR A 112 4.35 -9.84 3.96
CA TYR A 112 5.26 -10.63 3.14
C TYR A 112 6.68 -10.60 3.69
N ASN A 113 7.20 -9.42 4.01
CA ASN A 113 8.55 -9.28 4.55
C ASN A 113 8.67 -9.99 5.90
N ALA A 114 7.63 -9.91 6.75
CA ALA A 114 7.56 -10.65 8.01
C ALA A 114 7.58 -12.17 7.78
N PHE A 115 6.84 -12.68 6.79
CA PHE A 115 6.90 -14.09 6.41
C PHE A 115 8.30 -14.51 5.99
N MET A 116 8.95 -13.74 5.11
CA MET A 116 10.30 -14.06 4.63
C MET A 116 11.34 -14.06 5.74
N LEU A 117 11.28 -13.08 6.65
CA LEU A 117 12.15 -13.05 7.82
C LEU A 117 11.89 -14.25 8.73
N LEU A 118 10.63 -14.53 9.04
CA LEU A 118 10.25 -15.65 9.89
C LEU A 118 10.73 -16.99 9.28
N LEU A 119 10.50 -17.21 7.98
CA LEU A 119 10.89 -18.43 7.30
C LEU A 119 12.41 -18.61 7.29
N PHE A 120 13.17 -17.63 6.82
CA PHE A 120 14.61 -17.79 6.57
C PHE A 120 15.51 -17.44 7.76
N HIS A 121 15.00 -16.78 8.81
CA HIS A 121 15.79 -16.50 10.02
C HIS A 121 15.38 -17.36 11.22
N VAL A 122 14.14 -17.83 11.28
CA VAL A 122 13.61 -18.50 12.48
C VAL A 122 13.27 -19.96 12.20
N ILE A 123 12.53 -20.26 11.13
CA ILE A 123 12.00 -21.63 10.92
C ILE A 123 13.01 -22.51 10.17
N ARG A 124 13.50 -22.07 9.00
CA ARG A 124 14.31 -22.85 8.06
C ARG A 124 15.43 -22.01 7.41
N PRO A 125 16.46 -21.63 8.19
CA PRO A 125 17.60 -20.90 7.63
C PRO A 125 18.39 -21.72 6.61
N ASP A 126 18.32 -23.06 6.69
CA ASP A 126 18.94 -24.00 5.76
C ASP A 126 18.36 -23.92 4.33
N LEU A 127 17.16 -23.35 4.16
CA LEU A 127 16.52 -23.23 2.86
C LEU A 127 16.83 -21.92 2.12
N ALA A 128 17.63 -21.02 2.70
CA ALA A 128 17.96 -19.74 2.08
C ALA A 128 18.69 -19.92 0.74
N ASP A 129 19.69 -20.80 0.67
CA ASP A 129 20.43 -21.08 -0.57
C ASP A 129 19.53 -21.72 -1.64
N ALA A 130 18.64 -22.61 -1.24
CA ALA A 130 17.66 -23.22 -2.14
C ALA A 130 16.69 -22.17 -2.70
N TYR A 131 16.25 -21.21 -1.88
CA TYR A 131 15.40 -20.12 -2.34
C TYR A 131 16.12 -19.21 -3.33
N VAL A 132 17.38 -18.86 -3.05
CA VAL A 132 18.21 -18.05 -3.96
C VAL A 132 18.35 -18.73 -5.31
N GLY A 133 18.67 -20.03 -5.33
CA GLY A 133 18.75 -20.80 -6.57
C GLY A 133 17.43 -20.82 -7.36
N LEU A 134 16.29 -20.93 -6.66
CA LEU A 134 14.98 -20.85 -7.31
C LEU A 134 14.70 -19.47 -7.94
N VAL A 135 15.08 -18.37 -7.28
CA VAL A 135 14.90 -17.01 -7.83
C VAL A 135 15.79 -16.81 -9.05
N VAL A 136 17.04 -17.27 -9.02
CA VAL A 136 17.96 -17.20 -10.18
C VAL A 136 17.39 -17.98 -11.36
N GLN A 137 16.97 -19.22 -11.14
CA GLN A 137 16.35 -20.04 -12.19
C GLN A 137 15.11 -19.36 -12.78
N GLN A 138 14.23 -18.81 -11.94
CA GLN A 138 13.04 -18.12 -12.41
C GLN A 138 13.39 -16.85 -13.21
N ALA A 139 14.43 -16.12 -12.83
CA ALA A 139 14.90 -14.96 -13.58
C ALA A 139 15.44 -15.37 -14.97
N GLU A 140 16.22 -16.45 -15.04
CA GLU A 140 16.70 -17.04 -16.29
C GLU A 140 15.55 -17.48 -17.21
N GLU A 141 14.58 -18.20 -16.68
CA GLU A 141 13.37 -18.62 -17.41
C GLU A 141 12.59 -17.40 -17.94
N ALA A 142 12.46 -16.34 -17.14
CA ALA A 142 11.79 -15.12 -17.56
C ALA A 142 12.54 -14.44 -18.72
N MET A 143 13.86 -14.32 -18.65
CA MET A 143 14.66 -13.71 -19.74
C MET A 143 14.58 -14.53 -21.03
N ALA A 144 14.65 -15.85 -20.93
CA ALA A 144 14.48 -16.76 -22.05
C ALA A 144 13.10 -16.56 -22.71
N ALA A 145 12.03 -16.42 -21.91
CA ALA A 145 10.68 -16.17 -22.41
C ALA A 145 10.54 -14.84 -23.17
N PHE A 146 11.38 -13.84 -22.87
CA PHE A 146 11.41 -12.55 -23.57
C PHE A 146 12.45 -12.47 -24.71
N ASN A 147 13.09 -13.59 -25.09
CA ASN A 147 14.18 -13.65 -26.08
C ASN A 147 15.29 -12.61 -25.81
N MET A 148 15.54 -12.30 -24.54
CA MET A 148 16.64 -11.42 -24.17
C MET A 148 17.96 -12.21 -24.27
N ILE A 149 19.01 -11.56 -24.81
CA ILE A 149 20.36 -12.13 -24.84
C ILE A 149 20.77 -12.41 -23.38
N GLU A 150 21.36 -13.58 -23.11
CA GLU A 150 21.98 -13.88 -21.82
C GLU A 150 23.03 -12.80 -21.51
N TRP A 151 22.74 -11.94 -20.53
CA TRP A 151 23.71 -10.97 -20.04
C TRP A 151 24.71 -11.71 -19.15
N PRO A 152 26.03 -11.60 -19.41
CA PRO A 152 27.02 -12.50 -18.82
C PRO A 152 27.12 -12.49 -17.29
N ASP A 153 26.47 -11.57 -16.57
CA ASP A 153 26.55 -11.44 -15.11
C ASP A 153 25.18 -11.41 -14.41
N ILE A 154 24.10 -11.68 -15.13
CA ILE A 154 22.75 -11.48 -14.60
C ILE A 154 22.38 -12.47 -13.49
N ALA A 155 22.86 -13.71 -13.59
CA ALA A 155 22.66 -14.74 -12.58
C ALA A 155 23.35 -14.35 -11.27
N GLU A 156 24.59 -13.86 -11.34
CA GLU A 156 25.36 -13.39 -10.18
C GLU A 156 24.70 -12.15 -9.55
N MET A 157 24.25 -11.20 -10.37
CA MET A 157 23.53 -10.01 -9.90
C MET A 157 22.20 -10.38 -9.21
N VAL A 158 21.45 -11.32 -9.77
CA VAL A 158 20.19 -11.80 -9.18
C VAL A 158 20.47 -12.57 -7.88
N GLU A 159 21.52 -13.39 -7.85
CA GLU A 159 21.94 -14.09 -6.64
C GLU A 159 22.29 -13.11 -5.51
N GLU A 160 23.18 -12.14 -5.77
CA GLU A 160 23.61 -11.16 -4.76
C GLU A 160 22.43 -10.33 -4.27
N SER A 161 21.60 -9.84 -5.19
CA SER A 161 20.40 -9.07 -4.87
C SER A 161 19.41 -9.89 -4.04
N THR A 162 19.21 -11.16 -4.38
CA THR A 162 18.31 -12.06 -3.64
C THR A 162 18.84 -12.32 -2.24
N ARG A 163 20.15 -12.64 -2.11
CA ARG A 163 20.80 -12.84 -0.80
C ARG A 163 20.68 -11.59 0.07
N TYR A 164 20.93 -10.42 -0.50
CA TYR A 164 20.73 -9.16 0.20
C TYR A 164 19.28 -9.00 0.65
N SER A 165 18.30 -9.24 -0.25
CA SER A 165 16.87 -9.12 0.05
C SER A 165 16.40 -10.03 1.19
N LEU A 166 17.07 -11.16 1.42
CA LEU A 166 16.75 -12.05 2.53
C LEU A 166 17.17 -11.45 3.88
N THR A 167 18.22 -10.63 3.93
CA THR A 167 18.69 -10.00 5.17
C THR A 167 17.67 -9.02 5.75
N LEU A 168 17.75 -8.76 7.06
CA LEU A 168 16.90 -7.74 7.71
C LEU A 168 16.98 -6.37 7.03
N THR A 169 18.19 -5.91 6.69
CA THR A 169 18.41 -4.62 6.01
C THR A 169 17.89 -4.63 4.58
N GLY A 170 18.05 -5.75 3.87
CA GLY A 170 17.51 -5.90 2.52
C GLY A 170 16.00 -5.93 2.49
N GLN A 171 15.34 -6.56 3.48
CA GLN A 171 13.89 -6.53 3.60
C GLN A 171 13.35 -5.11 3.85
N LEU A 172 14.04 -4.31 4.66
CA LEU A 172 13.70 -2.90 4.84
C LEU A 172 13.93 -2.09 3.56
N GLY A 173 15.03 -2.33 2.87
CA GLY A 173 15.33 -1.73 1.57
C GLY A 173 14.28 -2.07 0.52
N ASP A 174 13.89 -3.34 0.42
CA ASP A 174 12.83 -3.84 -0.46
C ASP A 174 11.47 -3.22 -0.12
N ALA A 175 11.11 -3.15 1.17
CA ALA A 175 9.88 -2.50 1.60
C ALA A 175 9.84 -1.03 1.14
N CYS A 176 10.95 -0.30 1.28
CA CYS A 176 11.07 1.07 0.80
C CYS A 176 11.04 1.18 -0.74
N ALA A 177 11.77 0.33 -1.46
CA ALA A 177 11.77 0.31 -2.92
C ALA A 177 10.36 0.01 -3.47
N SER A 178 9.63 -0.89 -2.81
CA SER A 178 8.26 -1.26 -3.17
C SER A 178 7.27 -0.10 -3.02
N LEU A 179 7.58 0.94 -2.22
CA LEU A 179 6.72 2.12 -2.08
C LEU A 179 6.51 2.85 -3.40
N ILE A 180 7.49 2.84 -4.31
CA ILE A 180 7.36 3.50 -5.62
C ILE A 180 6.27 2.82 -6.43
N TRP A 181 6.34 1.49 -6.55
CA TRP A 181 5.33 0.70 -7.24
C TRP A 181 3.97 0.77 -6.53
N LEU A 182 3.98 0.71 -5.21
CA LEU A 182 2.78 0.80 -4.40
C LEU A 182 2.09 2.16 -4.52
N ALA A 183 2.86 3.24 -4.64
CA ALA A 183 2.35 4.59 -4.87
C ALA A 183 1.62 4.68 -6.22
N PHE A 184 2.12 4.01 -7.25
CA PHE A 184 1.43 3.95 -8.54
C PHE A 184 0.04 3.29 -8.40
N VAL A 185 -0.03 2.13 -7.74
CA VAL A 185 -1.29 1.42 -7.49
C VAL A 185 -2.23 2.25 -6.60
N ALA A 186 -1.71 2.82 -5.52
CA ALA A 186 -2.45 3.68 -4.59
C ALA A 186 -3.03 4.91 -5.30
N ALA A 187 -2.28 5.52 -6.22
CA ALA A 187 -2.76 6.65 -7.02
C ALA A 187 -3.96 6.25 -7.89
N ILE A 188 -3.91 5.10 -8.56
CA ILE A 188 -5.03 4.59 -9.38
C ILE A 188 -6.26 4.35 -8.50
N VAL A 189 -6.10 3.61 -7.40
CA VAL A 189 -7.21 3.30 -6.48
C VAL A 189 -7.83 4.59 -5.90
N SER A 190 -6.99 5.56 -5.56
CA SER A 190 -7.40 6.86 -5.04
C SER A 190 -8.13 7.71 -6.08
N LEU A 191 -7.70 7.69 -7.34
CA LEU A 191 -8.38 8.38 -8.43
C LEU A 191 -9.78 7.82 -8.68
N ILE A 192 -9.95 6.50 -8.57
CA ILE A 192 -11.23 5.82 -8.76
C ILE A 192 -12.18 6.10 -7.58
N LEU A 193 -11.67 6.05 -6.34
CA LEU A 193 -12.52 6.11 -5.14
C LEU A 193 -12.66 7.51 -4.54
N ARG A 194 -11.95 8.53 -5.04
CA ARG A 194 -12.14 9.92 -4.58
C ARG A 194 -13.60 10.35 -4.74
N ARG A 195 -14.07 11.19 -3.81
CA ARG A 195 -15.41 11.78 -3.87
C ARG A 195 -15.31 13.29 -3.76
N LYS A 196 -15.62 13.97 -4.86
CA LYS A 196 -15.69 15.43 -4.91
C LYS A 196 -16.93 15.94 -4.16
N PRO A 197 -16.91 17.18 -3.63
CA PRO A 197 -18.11 17.86 -3.22
C PRO A 197 -19.12 17.87 -4.36
N ARG A 198 -20.40 17.68 -4.04
CA ARG A 198 -21.48 17.88 -5.01
C ARG A 198 -21.59 19.39 -5.20
N ASP A 199 -21.10 19.91 -6.33
CA ASP A 199 -21.21 21.34 -6.64
C ASP A 199 -22.70 21.72 -6.61
N GLY A 200 -23.08 22.53 -5.63
CA GLY A 200 -24.42 23.07 -5.45
C GLY A 200 -24.72 24.21 -6.43
N GLY A 201 -24.48 23.99 -7.72
CA GLY A 201 -24.72 24.96 -8.78
C GLY A 201 -25.08 24.24 -10.07
N GLY A 202 -26.37 24.28 -10.43
CA GLY A 202 -26.86 23.62 -11.63
C GLY A 202 -26.30 24.25 -12.92
N PHE A 203 -26.30 23.45 -13.97
CA PHE A 203 -26.89 23.86 -15.24
C PHE A 203 -27.41 22.60 -15.94
N ARG A 204 -28.69 22.66 -16.34
CA ARG A 204 -29.28 21.77 -17.33
C ARG A 204 -28.68 22.13 -18.69
N GLY A 205 -28.23 21.12 -19.42
CA GLY A 205 -27.85 21.19 -20.83
C GLY A 205 -27.86 19.77 -21.38
#